data_AF-A0A0C9Q4V2-F1
#
_entry.id   AF-A0A0C9Q4V2-F1
#
_cell.length_a   1.000
_cell.length_b   1.000
_cell.length_c   1.000
_cell.angle_alpha   90.00
_cell.angle_beta   90.00
_cell.angle_gamma   90.00
#
_symmetry.space_group_name_H-M   'P 1'
#
loop_
_entity.id
_entity.type
_entity.pdbx_description
1 polymer ?
#
loop_
_entity_poly.entity_id
_entity_poly.type
_entity_poly.pdbx_seq_one_letter_code
_entity_poly.pdbx_strand_id
1 'polypeptide(L)'
;MYPKGSREFDERPAVELVICSASRCHHCMAIIYDEEIMAGWKPEDSNLNTICQFCGKATVPLLTVLILDYRCDEGEKINDPLTGVLVELLDQPKELAEPITVPYLNPLVLRKELENVLSQEGDTCLTKHRFIQEHPIVYWNLIWYFERINLNSHLPELWLNNDRVKDLSSNSSSVSVRTLWDNEKLHMNHLPMYLQWKQCVEDRTLMKNVIDNVRRNNLTEPIKRVALQRSKAETAELTPFSIYRDILFLAFTVLGRGNIDQGVFDRQYITALESLTEHEGKLRSIDAAPSAMTLYCRSYFKQLNI
;
A
#
# COMPACT_ATOMS: atom_id res chain seq x y z
N MET A 1 -6.13 9.80 -40.98
CA MET A 1 -5.49 8.50 -40.67
C MET A 1 -5.19 8.51 -39.19
N TYR A 2 -6.03 7.86 -38.39
CA TYR A 2 -5.71 7.63 -36.98
C TYR A 2 -4.62 6.56 -36.90
N PRO A 3 -3.54 6.75 -36.12
CA PRO A 3 -2.58 5.69 -35.93
C PRO A 3 -3.28 4.53 -35.23
N LYS A 4 -3.18 3.35 -35.85
CA LYS A 4 -3.64 2.09 -35.27
C LYS A 4 -2.90 1.91 -33.96
N GLY A 5 -3.65 1.75 -32.86
CA GLY A 5 -3.09 1.37 -31.58
C GLY A 5 -2.28 0.09 -31.74
N SER A 6 -0.96 0.20 -31.59
CA SER A 6 -0.14 -0.94 -31.23
C SER A 6 -0.71 -1.47 -29.93
N ARG A 7 -1.10 -2.75 -29.93
CA ARG A 7 -1.10 -3.53 -28.70
C ARG A 7 0.33 -3.42 -28.18
N GLU A 8 0.57 -2.52 -27.23
CA GLU A 8 1.74 -2.60 -26.37
C GLU A 8 1.62 -3.98 -25.70
N PHE A 9 2.48 -4.90 -26.14
CA PHE A 9 2.80 -6.03 -25.28
C PHE A 9 3.39 -5.38 -24.04
N ASP A 10 2.68 -5.47 -22.92
CA ASP A 10 3.13 -4.95 -21.63
C ASP A 10 4.36 -5.79 -21.25
N GLU A 11 5.53 -5.38 -21.75
CA GLU A 11 6.78 -6.06 -21.50
C GLU A 11 7.03 -6.02 -20.00
N ARG A 12 7.20 -7.20 -19.42
CA ARG A 12 7.47 -7.35 -17.99
C ARG A 12 8.65 -6.45 -17.59
N PRO A 13 8.55 -5.65 -16.53
CA PRO A 13 9.63 -4.80 -16.08
C PRO A 13 10.81 -5.65 -15.59
N ALA A 14 12.02 -5.12 -15.71
CA ALA A 14 13.22 -5.75 -15.17
C ALA A 14 13.18 -5.78 -13.63
N VAL A 15 12.72 -4.67 -13.04
CA VAL A 15 12.55 -4.49 -11.60
C VAL A 15 11.21 -3.81 -11.34
N GLU A 16 10.49 -4.28 -10.33
CA GLU A 16 9.30 -3.61 -9.80
C GLU A 16 9.57 -3.08 -8.39
N LEU A 17 9.35 -1.77 -8.21
CA LEU A 17 9.43 -1.07 -6.93
C LEU A 17 8.04 -1.03 -6.32
N VAL A 18 7.79 -1.88 -5.33
CA VAL A 18 6.51 -1.95 -4.62
C VAL A 18 6.60 -1.10 -3.35
N ILE A 19 5.86 0.01 -3.30
CA ILE A 19 5.94 0.99 -2.21
C ILE A 19 4.61 1.02 -1.44
N CYS A 20 4.67 1.12 -0.12
CA CYS A 20 3.48 1.26 0.74
C CYS A 20 3.72 2.31 1.84
N SER A 21 2.72 3.14 2.12
CA SER A 21 2.75 4.12 3.21
C SER A 21 2.01 3.68 4.47
N ALA A 22 1.33 2.52 4.45
CA ALA A 22 0.66 1.98 5.64
C ALA A 22 1.67 1.87 6.78
N SER A 23 1.30 2.41 7.94
CA SER A 23 2.20 2.54 9.09
C SER A 23 1.51 2.12 10.36
N ARG A 24 2.21 1.43 11.26
CA ARG A 24 1.67 1.12 12.58
C ARG A 24 1.91 2.27 13.55
N CYS A 25 0.84 2.76 14.18
CA CYS A 25 0.96 3.75 15.24
C CYS A 25 1.65 3.12 16.46
N HIS A 26 2.79 3.68 16.87
CA HIS A 26 3.57 3.19 18.02
C HIS A 26 2.85 3.32 19.37
N HIS A 27 1.76 4.08 19.44
CA HIS A 27 1.02 4.31 20.69
C HIS A 27 -0.20 3.43 20.87
N CYS A 28 -0.97 3.19 19.81
CA CYS A 28 -2.21 2.40 19.87
C CYS A 28 -2.18 1.14 19.02
N MET A 29 -1.06 0.88 18.33
CA MET A 29 -0.82 -0.27 17.45
C MET A 29 -1.77 -0.38 16.25
N ALA A 30 -2.72 0.54 16.09
CA ALA A 30 -3.55 0.62 14.90
C ALA A 30 -2.71 0.93 13.66
N ILE A 31 -3.05 0.30 12.54
CA ILE A 31 -2.48 0.64 11.23
C ILE A 31 -3.19 1.90 10.74
N ILE A 32 -2.42 2.94 10.45
CA ILE A 32 -2.87 4.16 9.80
C ILE A 32 -2.48 4.11 8.32
N TYR A 33 -3.43 4.47 7.46
CA TYR A 33 -3.27 4.43 6.02
C TYR A 33 -2.93 5.79 5.44
N ASP A 34 -2.51 5.81 4.18
CA ASP A 34 -2.03 6.99 3.46
C ASP A 34 -2.84 8.27 3.70
N GLU A 35 -4.14 8.20 3.46
CA GLU A 35 -5.03 9.35 3.57
C GLU A 35 -5.28 9.79 5.03
N GLU A 36 -5.13 8.89 6.00
CA GLU A 36 -5.20 9.19 7.43
C GLU A 36 -3.91 9.84 7.93
N ILE A 37 -2.77 9.38 7.39
CA ILE A 37 -1.45 9.98 7.61
C ILE A 37 -1.45 11.41 7.06
N MET A 38 -1.91 11.60 5.82
CA MET A 38 -2.00 12.93 5.20
C MET A 38 -2.92 13.87 5.97
N ALA A 39 -4.09 13.38 6.41
CA ALA A 39 -5.04 14.17 7.19
C ALA A 39 -4.50 14.59 8.57
N GLY A 40 -3.56 13.82 9.13
CA GLY A 40 -2.92 14.12 10.41
C GLY A 40 -1.69 15.02 10.33
N TRP A 41 -1.21 15.38 9.13
CA TRP A 41 -0.07 16.28 9.00
C TRP A 41 -0.44 17.74 9.29
N LYS A 42 0.52 18.45 9.89
CA LYS A 42 0.48 19.89 10.06
C LYS A 42 1.19 20.57 8.88
N PRO A 43 0.79 21.79 8.48
CA PRO A 43 1.45 22.55 7.42
C PRO A 43 2.79 23.15 7.89
N GLU A 44 3.71 22.30 8.33
CA GLU A 44 5.03 22.64 8.86
C GLU A 44 6.12 21.90 8.05
N ASP A 45 7.26 22.54 7.84
CA ASP A 45 8.36 22.03 7.01
C ASP A 45 9.49 21.34 7.79
N SER A 46 9.33 21.18 9.11
CA SER A 46 10.32 20.59 10.01
C SER A 46 9.76 19.41 10.83
N ASN A 47 8.50 19.06 10.63
CA ASN A 47 7.80 18.07 11.43
C ASN A 47 7.57 16.78 10.63
N LEU A 48 8.22 15.71 11.09
CA LEU A 48 8.10 14.38 10.49
C LEU A 48 6.87 13.61 10.98
N ASN A 49 6.14 14.14 11.97
CA ASN A 49 5.04 13.43 12.59
C ASN A 49 3.72 13.70 11.89
N THR A 50 2.88 12.66 11.84
CA THR A 50 1.44 12.78 11.66
C THR A 50 0.72 12.58 12.99
N ILE A 51 -0.48 13.12 13.15
CA ILE A 51 -1.36 12.83 14.27
C ILE A 51 -2.19 11.58 13.94
N CYS A 52 -2.03 10.52 14.75
CA CYS A 52 -2.83 9.32 14.62
C CYS A 52 -4.32 9.63 14.85
N GLN A 53 -5.16 9.32 13.85
CA GLN A 53 -6.60 9.61 13.88
C GLN A 53 -7.35 8.79 14.95
N PHE A 54 -6.78 7.69 15.43
CA PHE A 54 -7.43 6.81 16.40
C PHE A 54 -7.12 7.14 17.87
N CYS A 55 -5.91 7.61 18.16
CA CYS A 55 -5.48 7.89 19.54
C CYS A 55 -5.03 9.34 19.78
N GLY A 56 -5.02 10.19 18.74
CA GLY A 56 -4.67 11.61 18.81
C GLY A 56 -3.20 11.91 19.13
N LYS A 57 -2.34 10.89 19.16
CA LYS A 57 -0.91 11.05 19.48
C LYS A 57 -0.08 11.18 18.21
N ALA A 58 0.98 11.97 18.28
CA ALA A 58 1.95 12.10 17.21
C ALA A 58 2.69 10.79 16.98
N THR A 59 2.93 10.43 15.72
CA THR A 59 3.74 9.28 15.34
C THR A 59 4.44 9.55 14.02
N VAL A 60 5.61 8.94 13.81
CA VAL A 60 6.35 9.06 12.54
C VAL A 60 5.81 7.98 11.59
N PRO A 61 5.17 8.37 10.46
CA PRO A 61 4.78 7.43 9.43
C PRO A 61 6.00 7.02 8.60
N LEU A 62 5.93 5.87 7.97
CA LEU A 62 7.03 5.26 7.22
C LEU A 62 6.55 4.89 5.80
N LEU A 63 7.46 5.02 4.84
CA LEU A 63 7.36 4.36 3.54
C LEU A 63 8.17 3.08 3.59
N THR A 64 7.53 1.96 3.28
CA THR A 64 8.19 0.68 3.08
C THR A 64 8.28 0.39 1.59
N VAL A 65 9.47 0.03 1.14
CA VAL A 65 9.78 -0.30 -0.24
C VAL A 65 10.26 -1.73 -0.33
N LEU A 66 9.60 -2.49 -1.20
CA LEU A 66 9.93 -3.83 -1.57
C LEU A 66 10.41 -3.84 -3.02
N ILE A 67 11.52 -4.51 -3.28
CA ILE A 67 12.13 -4.52 -4.61
C ILE A 67 12.08 -5.94 -5.15
N LEU A 68 11.36 -6.10 -6.26
CA LEU A 68 11.16 -7.35 -6.96
C LEU A 68 12.01 -7.33 -8.22
N ASP A 69 13.03 -8.19 -8.27
CA ASP A 69 13.91 -8.32 -9.42
C ASP A 69 13.49 -9.53 -10.26
N TYR A 70 13.09 -9.27 -11.50
CA TYR A 70 12.63 -10.27 -12.45
C TYR A 70 13.73 -10.75 -13.39
N ARG A 71 14.95 -10.22 -13.26
CA ARG A 71 16.09 -10.69 -14.04
C ARG A 71 16.57 -12.00 -13.43
N CYS A 72 16.32 -13.12 -14.11
CA CYS A 72 16.76 -14.44 -13.65
C CYS A 72 18.29 -14.49 -13.55
N ASP A 73 18.83 -15.00 -12.44
CA ASP A 73 20.20 -15.51 -12.40
C ASP A 73 20.21 -16.80 -13.26
N GLU A 74 20.84 -16.79 -14.44
CA GLU A 74 21.03 -18.01 -15.27
C GLU A 74 21.90 -19.09 -14.58
N GLY A 75 22.35 -18.86 -13.33
CA GLY A 75 23.37 -19.62 -12.62
C GLY A 75 22.91 -20.87 -11.87
N GLU A 76 21.61 -21.08 -11.61
CA GLU A 76 21.11 -22.30 -10.98
C GLU A 76 20.18 -23.08 -11.91
N LYS A 77 20.68 -23.47 -13.08
CA LYS A 77 20.06 -24.56 -13.85
C LYS A 77 20.21 -25.86 -13.06
N ILE A 78 19.22 -26.15 -12.21
CA ILE A 78 19.00 -27.49 -11.64
C ILE A 78 18.86 -28.44 -12.83
N ASN A 79 19.68 -29.49 -12.87
CA ASN A 79 19.82 -30.45 -13.98
C ASN A 79 18.57 -31.32 -14.26
N ASP A 80 17.37 -30.90 -13.87
CA ASP A 80 16.12 -31.63 -14.11
C ASP A 80 15.23 -30.92 -15.16
N PRO A 81 15.08 -31.48 -16.37
CA PRO A 81 14.28 -30.89 -17.44
C PRO A 81 12.78 -30.79 -17.13
N LEU A 82 12.24 -31.54 -16.16
CA LEU A 82 10.84 -31.41 -15.74
C LEU A 82 10.64 -30.24 -14.76
N THR A 83 11.66 -29.92 -13.96
CA THR A 83 11.65 -28.81 -13.03
C THR A 83 11.90 -27.48 -13.76
N GLY A 84 12.73 -27.47 -14.81
CA GLY A 84 12.96 -26.30 -15.67
C GLY A 84 11.68 -25.74 -16.31
N VAL A 85 10.80 -26.63 -16.80
CA VAL A 85 9.51 -26.23 -17.39
C VAL A 85 8.53 -25.69 -16.33
N LEU A 86 8.55 -26.21 -15.11
CA LEU A 86 7.72 -25.71 -14.01
C LEU A 86 8.21 -24.35 -13.48
N VAL A 87 9.52 -24.10 -13.50
CA VAL A 87 10.13 -22.81 -13.12
C VAL A 87 9.89 -21.75 -14.20
N GLU A 88 9.94 -22.11 -15.49
CA GLU A 88 9.53 -21.22 -16.61
C GLU A 88 8.03 -20.86 -16.54
N LEU A 89 7.18 -21.71 -15.97
CA LEU A 89 5.74 -21.46 -15.78
C LEU A 89 5.43 -20.67 -14.49
N LEU A 90 6.34 -20.64 -13.53
CA LEU A 90 6.22 -19.93 -12.25
C LEU A 90 7.39 -18.95 -12.13
N ASP A 91 7.39 -17.97 -13.01
CA ASP A 91 8.39 -16.92 -13.09
C ASP A 91 8.25 -15.99 -11.86
N GLN A 92 8.73 -16.42 -10.68
CA GLN A 92 8.63 -15.64 -9.44
C GLN A 92 9.80 -14.65 -9.34
N PRO A 93 9.54 -13.37 -9.01
CA PRO A 93 10.61 -12.40 -8.80
C PRO A 93 11.49 -12.81 -7.61
N LYS A 94 12.75 -12.44 -7.69
CA LYS A 94 13.66 -12.42 -6.53
C LYS A 94 13.37 -11.16 -5.71
N GLU A 95 12.79 -11.34 -4.52
CA GLU A 95 12.68 -10.27 -3.53
C GLU A 95 14.09 -9.92 -3.03
N LEU A 96 14.54 -8.68 -3.24
CA LEU A 96 15.85 -8.23 -2.77
C LEU A 96 15.80 -7.98 -1.25
N ALA A 97 16.51 -8.82 -0.47
CA ALA A 97 16.86 -8.63 0.94
C ALA A 97 15.76 -8.02 1.86
N GLU A 98 16.16 -7.34 2.94
CA GLU A 98 15.21 -6.67 3.85
C GLU A 98 14.54 -5.46 3.18
N PRO A 99 13.23 -5.25 3.36
CA PRO A 99 12.53 -4.09 2.83
C PRO A 99 13.16 -2.77 3.29
N ILE A 100 13.33 -1.83 2.36
CA ILE A 100 13.83 -0.50 2.70
C ILE A 100 12.72 0.27 3.40
N THR A 101 13.02 0.88 4.54
CA THR A 101 12.04 1.67 5.30
C THR A 101 12.61 3.05 5.57
N VAL A 102 11.89 4.10 5.18
CA VAL A 102 12.26 5.51 5.40
C VAL A 102 11.08 6.28 5.99
N PRO A 103 11.31 7.42 6.67
CA PRO A 103 10.22 8.31 7.07
C PRO A 103 9.35 8.75 5.88
N TYR A 104 8.03 8.64 6.02
CA TYR A 104 7.09 9.18 5.03
C TYR A 104 6.90 10.69 5.29
N LEU A 105 7.37 11.51 4.37
CA LEU A 105 7.44 12.95 4.53
C LEU A 105 6.16 13.64 4.05
N ASN A 106 5.73 14.65 4.82
CA ASN A 106 4.82 15.68 4.33
C ASN A 106 5.45 16.37 3.10
N PRO A 107 4.67 16.73 2.06
CA PRO A 107 5.17 17.44 0.88
C PRO A 107 6.02 18.69 1.17
N LEU A 108 5.72 19.45 2.22
CA LEU A 108 6.49 20.64 2.61
C LEU A 108 7.89 20.30 3.09
N VAL A 109 8.00 19.27 3.93
CA VAL A 109 9.29 18.75 4.40
C VAL A 109 10.08 18.20 3.21
N LEU A 110 9.45 17.38 2.36
CA LEU A 110 10.10 16.81 1.18
C LEU A 110 10.64 17.90 0.25
N ARG A 111 9.85 18.95 0.01
CA ARG A 111 10.27 20.09 -0.81
C ARG A 111 11.52 20.76 -0.24
N LYS A 112 11.52 21.07 1.05
CA LYS A 112 12.67 21.69 1.74
C LYS A 112 13.92 20.82 1.68
N GLU A 113 13.78 19.52 1.97
CA GLU A 113 14.90 18.58 1.90
C GLU A 113 15.45 18.46 0.47
N LEU A 114 14.59 18.41 -0.56
CA LEU A 114 15.02 18.43 -1.95
C LEU A 114 15.74 19.73 -2.32
N GLU A 115 15.19 20.89 -1.96
CA GLU A 115 15.82 22.20 -2.20
C GLU A 115 17.20 22.29 -1.53
N ASN A 116 17.34 21.75 -0.31
CA ASN A 116 18.61 21.67 0.39
C ASN A 116 19.63 20.84 -0.39
N VAL A 117 19.27 19.62 -0.83
CA VAL A 117 20.17 18.76 -1.61
C VAL A 117 20.61 19.45 -2.91
N LEU A 118 19.66 20.05 -3.64
CA LEU A 118 19.95 20.76 -4.89
C LEU A 118 20.88 21.97 -4.67
N SER A 119 20.73 22.69 -3.57
CA SER A 119 21.60 23.84 -3.26
C SER A 119 23.04 23.45 -2.94
N GLN A 120 23.25 22.25 -2.38
CA GLN A 120 24.55 21.77 -1.93
C GLN A 120 25.29 20.99 -3.03
N GLU A 121 24.57 20.17 -3.79
CA GLU A 121 25.16 19.22 -4.74
C GLU A 121 24.90 19.54 -6.21
N GLY A 122 23.99 20.49 -6.48
CA GLY A 122 23.48 20.78 -7.81
C GLY A 122 22.47 19.74 -8.31
N ASP A 123 21.79 20.05 -9.41
CA ASP A 123 20.75 19.22 -10.03
C ASP A 123 21.27 17.91 -10.64
N THR A 124 22.54 17.89 -11.08
CA THR A 124 23.17 16.68 -11.65
C THR A 124 23.27 15.50 -10.68
N CYS A 125 23.05 15.70 -9.37
CA CYS A 125 22.97 14.58 -8.43
C CYS A 125 21.77 13.67 -8.75
N LEU A 126 20.64 14.24 -9.20
CA LEU A 126 19.39 13.53 -9.52
C LEU A 126 19.49 12.60 -10.74
N THR A 127 20.62 12.55 -11.44
CA THR A 127 20.84 11.65 -12.57
C THR A 127 21.79 10.50 -12.23
N LYS A 128 22.29 10.43 -10.98
CA LYS A 128 23.34 9.49 -10.58
C LYS A 128 22.77 8.45 -9.61
N HIS A 129 23.16 7.18 -9.79
CA HIS A 129 22.77 6.09 -8.88
C HIS A 129 23.11 6.40 -7.40
N ARG A 130 24.22 7.13 -7.14
CA ARG A 130 24.62 7.53 -5.77
C ARG A 130 23.54 8.31 -5.01
N PHE A 131 22.64 9.01 -5.71
CA PHE A 131 21.56 9.77 -5.07
C PHE A 131 20.64 8.87 -4.22
N ILE A 132 20.43 7.62 -4.64
CA ILE A 132 19.64 6.63 -3.89
C ILE A 132 20.31 6.31 -2.55
N GLN A 133 21.64 6.26 -2.52
CA GLN A 133 22.44 5.89 -1.36
C GLN A 133 22.70 7.08 -0.42
N GLU A 134 22.98 8.25 -1.00
CA GLU A 134 23.29 9.48 -0.27
C GLU A 134 22.02 10.12 0.31
N HIS A 135 20.89 10.03 -0.41
CA HIS A 135 19.62 10.70 -0.05
C HIS A 135 18.39 9.76 -0.10
N PRO A 136 18.40 8.60 0.57
CA PRO A 136 17.36 7.59 0.45
C PRO A 136 15.97 8.10 0.84
N ILE A 137 15.88 8.95 1.88
CA ILE A 137 14.60 9.49 2.34
C ILE A 137 13.97 10.36 1.25
N VAL A 138 14.75 11.29 0.67
CA VAL A 138 14.27 12.17 -0.41
C VAL A 138 13.91 11.35 -1.65
N TYR A 139 14.79 10.43 -2.07
CA TYR A 139 14.57 9.60 -3.24
C TYR A 139 13.25 8.81 -3.17
N TRP A 140 13.04 8.01 -2.12
CA TRP A 140 11.86 7.14 -2.04
C TRP A 140 10.56 7.92 -1.88
N ASN A 141 10.60 9.06 -1.17
CA ASN A 141 9.45 9.95 -1.10
C ASN A 141 9.13 10.57 -2.47
N LEU A 142 10.14 10.96 -3.27
CA LEU A 142 9.92 11.45 -4.63
C LEU A 142 9.30 10.39 -5.53
N ILE A 143 9.81 9.14 -5.51
CA ILE A 143 9.21 8.03 -6.27
C ILE A 143 7.73 7.86 -5.88
N TRP A 144 7.43 7.83 -4.59
CA TRP A 144 6.06 7.72 -4.08
C TRP A 144 5.16 8.84 -4.61
N TYR A 145 5.55 10.10 -4.42
CA TYR A 145 4.71 11.22 -4.85
C TYR A 145 4.56 11.30 -6.36
N PHE A 146 5.62 11.09 -7.13
CA PHE A 146 5.58 11.12 -8.58
C PHE A 146 4.62 10.07 -9.14
N GLU A 147 4.68 8.83 -8.64
CA GLU A 147 3.73 7.79 -9.01
C GLU A 147 2.29 8.16 -8.60
N ARG A 148 2.10 8.70 -7.39
CA ARG A 148 0.78 9.07 -6.85
C ARG A 148 0.13 10.26 -7.55
N ILE A 149 0.90 11.17 -8.15
CA ILE A 149 0.36 12.28 -8.96
C ILE A 149 0.41 11.97 -10.46
N ASN A 150 0.80 10.76 -10.85
CA ASN A 150 0.95 10.34 -12.24
C ASN A 150 1.93 11.23 -13.03
N LEU A 151 3.05 11.59 -12.39
CA LEU A 151 4.15 12.34 -12.99
C LEU A 151 5.24 11.37 -13.44
N ASN A 152 5.47 11.32 -14.75
CA ASN A 152 6.56 10.53 -15.32
C ASN A 152 7.92 11.09 -14.88
N SER A 153 8.85 10.21 -14.53
CA SER A 153 10.17 10.56 -14.04
C SER A 153 11.20 9.51 -14.42
N HIS A 154 12.45 9.93 -14.61
CA HIS A 154 13.60 9.04 -14.82
C HIS A 154 14.14 8.44 -13.52
N LEU A 155 13.68 8.92 -12.35
CA LEU A 155 14.20 8.50 -11.05
C LEU A 155 14.10 6.98 -10.79
N PRO A 156 13.02 6.26 -11.16
CA PRO A 156 12.98 4.80 -11.00
C PRO A 156 14.12 4.08 -11.71
N GLU A 157 14.46 4.53 -12.93
CA GLU A 157 15.50 3.94 -13.77
C GLU A 157 16.92 4.09 -13.19
N LEU A 158 17.12 5.02 -12.25
CA LEU A 158 18.40 5.13 -11.54
C LEU A 158 18.75 3.84 -10.80
N TRP A 159 17.78 3.01 -10.44
CA TRP A 159 18.00 1.72 -9.81
C TRP A 159 18.79 0.75 -10.70
N LEU A 160 18.57 0.79 -12.03
CA LEU A 160 19.26 -0.07 -12.98
C LEU A 160 20.69 0.40 -13.27
N ASN A 161 20.99 1.68 -13.07
CA ASN A 161 22.32 2.26 -13.32
C ASN A 161 23.39 1.87 -12.30
N ASN A 162 23.19 0.80 -11.53
CA ASN A 162 24.19 0.21 -10.65
C ASN A 162 25.23 -0.56 -11.49
N ASP A 163 26.52 -0.40 -11.20
CA ASP A 163 27.59 -1.13 -11.92
C ASP A 163 27.46 -2.66 -11.82
N ARG A 164 26.68 -3.19 -10.85
CA ARG A 164 26.39 -4.62 -10.69
C ARG A 164 25.40 -5.20 -11.71
N VAL A 165 24.68 -4.35 -12.46
CA VAL A 165 23.55 -4.75 -13.31
C VAL A 165 23.91 -4.91 -14.78
N LYS A 166 25.09 -4.44 -15.20
CA LYS A 166 25.51 -4.46 -16.61
C LYS A 166 25.71 -5.87 -17.19
N ASP A 167 25.84 -6.89 -16.34
CA ASP A 167 26.15 -8.26 -16.76
C ASP A 167 24.91 -9.15 -16.99
N LEU A 168 23.70 -8.65 -16.75
CA LEU A 168 22.46 -9.42 -16.91
C LEU A 168 21.80 -9.08 -18.25
N SER A 169 21.92 -10.00 -19.22
CA SER A 169 21.31 -9.93 -20.55
C SER A 169 19.80 -10.18 -20.53
N SER A 170 19.04 -9.36 -19.81
CA SER A 170 17.57 -9.31 -19.89
C SER A 170 17.13 -8.37 -21.01
N ASN A 171 16.11 -8.78 -21.78
CA ASN A 171 15.52 -7.99 -22.86
C ASN A 171 14.71 -6.79 -22.38
N SER A 172 14.36 -6.73 -21.09
CA SER A 172 13.65 -5.60 -20.49
C SER A 172 14.62 -4.76 -19.68
N SER A 173 14.63 -3.45 -19.94
CA SER A 173 15.48 -2.46 -19.27
C SER A 173 14.66 -1.42 -18.50
N SER A 174 13.41 -1.74 -18.15
CA SER A 174 12.49 -0.80 -17.50
C SER A 174 12.29 -1.11 -16.02
N VAL A 175 12.05 -0.07 -15.23
CA VAL A 175 11.64 -0.16 -13.83
C VAL A 175 10.19 0.28 -13.69
N SER A 176 9.34 -0.58 -13.14
CA SER A 176 7.97 -0.19 -12.80
C SER A 176 7.84 0.21 -11.33
N VAL A 177 6.86 1.06 -11.02
CA VAL A 177 6.52 1.43 -9.66
C VAL A 177 5.07 1.02 -9.38
N ARG A 178 4.86 0.29 -8.29
CA ARG A 178 3.53 -0.12 -7.84
C ARG A 178 3.29 0.35 -6.41
N THR A 179 2.28 1.18 -6.22
CA THR A 179 1.91 1.67 -4.89
C THR A 179 0.81 0.81 -4.27
N LEU A 180 1.03 0.30 -3.07
CA LEU A 180 0.08 -0.50 -2.30
C LEU A 180 -0.56 0.33 -1.19
N TRP A 181 -1.82 0.03 -0.92
CA TRP A 181 -2.56 0.64 0.15
C TRP A 181 -2.28 -0.02 1.49
N ASP A 182 -2.05 -1.33 1.50
CA ASP A 182 -1.75 -2.10 2.69
C ASP A 182 -0.40 -2.81 2.57
N ASN A 183 0.23 -3.05 3.72
CA ASN A 183 1.47 -3.80 3.82
C ASN A 183 1.17 -5.07 4.62
N GLU A 184 1.19 -6.22 3.94
CA GLU A 184 0.82 -7.50 4.54
C GLU A 184 1.70 -7.87 5.75
N LYS A 185 2.96 -7.39 5.78
CA LYS A 185 3.90 -7.60 6.89
C LYS A 185 3.51 -6.83 8.17
N LEU A 186 2.52 -5.91 8.09
CA LEU A 186 1.92 -5.24 9.26
C LEU A 186 0.80 -6.06 9.92
N HIS A 187 0.43 -7.20 9.38
CA HIS A 187 -0.52 -8.10 10.03
C HIS A 187 0.29 -9.14 10.78
N MET A 188 0.27 -9.08 12.12
CA MET A 188 1.11 -9.94 12.97
C MET A 188 0.61 -11.41 12.94
N ASN A 189 -0.06 -11.85 13.99
CA ASN A 189 -0.55 -13.23 14.12
C ASN A 189 -2.02 -13.37 13.70
N HIS A 190 -2.63 -12.28 13.22
CA HIS A 190 -4.01 -12.23 12.79
C HIS A 190 -4.04 -11.59 11.42
N LEU A 191 -4.75 -12.21 10.47
CA LEU A 191 -4.87 -11.74 9.11
C LEU A 191 -6.21 -11.03 8.91
N PRO A 192 -6.29 -9.91 8.20
CA PRO A 192 -7.55 -9.32 7.78
C PRO A 192 -8.29 -10.24 6.80
N MET A 193 -9.60 -10.07 6.67
CA MET A 193 -10.48 -10.91 5.85
C MET A 193 -10.00 -11.02 4.40
N TYR A 194 -9.47 -9.94 3.82
CA TYR A 194 -9.02 -9.97 2.42
C TYR A 194 -7.80 -10.89 2.22
N LEU A 195 -6.88 -10.97 3.18
CA LEU A 195 -5.75 -11.93 3.15
C LEU A 195 -6.20 -13.34 3.46
N GLN A 196 -7.09 -13.54 4.43
CA GLN A 196 -7.71 -14.84 4.67
C GLN A 196 -8.41 -15.38 3.41
N TRP A 197 -9.07 -14.50 2.64
CA TRP A 197 -9.70 -14.86 1.38
C TRP A 197 -8.68 -15.30 0.32
N LYS A 198 -7.57 -14.57 0.18
CA LYS A 198 -6.45 -14.91 -0.74
C LYS A 198 -5.78 -16.25 -0.37
N GLN A 199 -5.63 -16.55 0.93
CA GLN A 199 -5.04 -17.79 1.42
C GLN A 199 -5.96 -19.02 1.39
N CYS A 200 -7.17 -18.87 0.86
CA CYS A 200 -8.13 -19.95 0.69
C CYS A 200 -8.54 -20.71 1.96
N VAL A 201 -8.74 -20.00 3.08
CA VAL A 201 -9.27 -20.57 4.33
C VAL A 201 -10.58 -21.36 4.09
N GLU A 202 -10.74 -22.48 4.79
CA GLU A 202 -11.85 -23.44 4.64
C GLU A 202 -13.22 -22.82 4.96
N ASP A 203 -13.37 -22.14 6.11
CA ASP A 203 -14.60 -21.44 6.46
C ASP A 203 -14.57 -19.98 5.99
N ARG A 204 -15.37 -19.69 4.96
CA ARG A 204 -15.57 -18.33 4.44
C ARG A 204 -16.96 -17.77 4.71
N THR A 205 -17.71 -18.35 5.65
CA THR A 205 -19.12 -18.02 5.87
C THR A 205 -19.32 -16.55 6.24
N LEU A 206 -18.51 -16.02 7.15
CA LEU A 206 -18.53 -14.58 7.49
C LEU A 206 -18.23 -13.72 6.26
N MET A 207 -17.12 -13.99 5.57
CA MET A 207 -16.68 -13.21 4.41
C MET A 207 -17.72 -13.21 3.28
N LYS A 208 -18.31 -14.38 2.98
CA LYS A 208 -19.41 -14.50 2.00
C LYS A 208 -20.60 -13.66 2.40
N ASN A 209 -20.99 -13.71 3.68
CA ASN A 209 -22.10 -12.90 4.19
C ASN A 209 -21.82 -11.39 4.13
N VAL A 210 -20.59 -10.97 4.43
CA VAL A 210 -20.15 -9.58 4.27
C VAL A 210 -20.30 -9.15 2.81
N ILE A 211 -19.76 -9.93 1.88
CA ILE A 211 -19.83 -9.64 0.44
C ILE A 211 -21.27 -9.58 -0.07
N ASP A 212 -22.15 -10.49 0.36
CA ASP A 212 -23.56 -10.48 -0.06
C ASP A 212 -24.31 -9.23 0.45
N ASN A 213 -23.96 -8.72 1.63
CA ASN A 213 -24.51 -7.47 2.15
C ASN A 213 -23.94 -6.24 1.42
N VAL A 214 -22.64 -6.22 1.12
CA VAL A 214 -22.00 -5.17 0.31
C VAL A 214 -22.67 -5.08 -1.07
N ARG A 215 -22.95 -6.21 -1.74
CA ARG A 215 -23.69 -6.23 -3.02
C ARG A 215 -25.09 -5.63 -2.95
N ARG A 216 -25.70 -5.62 -1.76
CA ARG A 216 -27.03 -5.04 -1.49
C ARG A 216 -26.96 -3.60 -0.97
N ASN A 217 -25.77 -2.98 -0.96
CA ASN A 217 -25.51 -1.67 -0.36
C ASN A 217 -25.97 -1.58 1.11
N ASN A 218 -25.89 -2.68 1.86
CA ASN A 218 -26.23 -2.71 3.28
C ASN A 218 -24.97 -2.99 4.10
N LEU A 219 -24.55 -2.04 4.92
CA LEU A 219 -23.39 -2.21 5.80
C LEU A 219 -23.73 -2.40 7.28
N THR A 220 -24.98 -2.21 7.70
CA THR A 220 -25.39 -2.33 9.11
C THR A 220 -25.19 -3.75 9.64
N GLU A 221 -25.70 -4.76 8.94
CA GLU A 221 -25.56 -6.17 9.35
C GLU A 221 -24.11 -6.68 9.34
N PRO A 222 -23.30 -6.46 8.28
CA PRO A 222 -21.91 -6.92 8.29
C PRO A 222 -21.07 -6.22 9.37
N ILE A 223 -21.29 -4.93 9.64
CA ILE A 223 -20.61 -4.24 10.75
C ILE A 223 -20.94 -4.91 12.08
N LYS A 224 -22.23 -5.15 12.38
CA LYS A 224 -22.66 -5.86 13.61
C LYS A 224 -21.99 -7.23 13.75
N ARG A 225 -21.98 -8.02 12.67
CA ARG A 225 -21.42 -9.38 12.69
C ARG A 225 -19.91 -9.39 12.91
N VAL A 226 -19.16 -8.55 12.18
CA VAL A 226 -17.71 -8.46 12.32
C VAL A 226 -17.34 -8.00 13.72
N ALA A 227 -18.01 -6.96 14.24
CA ALA A 227 -17.78 -6.48 15.59
C ALA A 227 -18.08 -7.55 16.66
N LEU A 228 -19.19 -8.28 16.51
CA LEU A 228 -19.55 -9.36 17.41
C LEU A 228 -18.55 -10.51 17.37
N GLN A 229 -18.11 -10.94 16.18
CA GLN A 229 -17.13 -12.01 16.04
C GLN A 229 -15.78 -11.61 16.66
N ARG A 230 -15.31 -10.39 16.40
CA ARG A 230 -14.14 -9.82 17.05
C ARG A 230 -14.25 -9.86 18.57
N SER A 231 -15.41 -9.51 19.14
CA SER A 231 -15.61 -9.54 20.60
C SER A 231 -15.63 -10.97 21.19
N LYS A 232 -16.01 -11.98 20.40
CA LYS A 232 -16.01 -13.39 20.84
C LYS A 232 -14.61 -13.98 20.80
N ALA A 233 -13.78 -13.52 19.87
CA ALA A 233 -12.40 -13.96 19.68
C ALA A 233 -11.40 -13.18 20.55
N GLU A 234 -11.85 -12.50 21.63
CA GLU A 234 -11.00 -11.68 22.49
C GLU A 234 -9.96 -12.52 23.26
N THR A 235 -8.87 -12.83 22.59
CA THR A 235 -7.53 -12.91 23.20
C THR A 235 -6.98 -11.49 23.29
N ALA A 236 -6.66 -11.05 24.51
CA ALA A 236 -6.24 -9.67 24.84
C ALA A 236 -4.97 -9.18 24.09
N GLU A 237 -4.28 -10.04 23.35
CA GLU A 237 -2.98 -9.77 22.74
C GLU A 237 -3.04 -9.21 21.31
N LEU A 238 -4.18 -9.29 20.62
CA LEU A 238 -4.27 -8.91 19.20
C LEU A 238 -4.94 -7.55 19.02
N THR A 239 -4.21 -6.60 18.42
CA THR A 239 -4.80 -5.33 17.97
C THR A 239 -5.75 -5.62 16.81
N PRO A 240 -7.05 -5.28 16.92
CA PRO A 240 -8.00 -5.57 15.86
C PRO A 240 -7.85 -4.64 14.66
N PHE A 241 -8.38 -5.10 13.53
CA PHE A 241 -8.53 -4.27 12.32
C PHE A 241 -9.75 -3.36 12.43
N SER A 242 -9.66 -2.21 11.76
CA SER A 242 -10.80 -1.34 11.52
C SER A 242 -11.83 -2.10 10.68
N ILE A 243 -13.07 -2.19 11.16
CA ILE A 243 -14.16 -2.85 10.43
C ILE A 243 -14.36 -2.22 9.04
N TYR A 244 -14.22 -0.90 8.94
CA TYR A 244 -14.27 -0.18 7.67
C TYR A 244 -13.26 -0.75 6.66
N ARG A 245 -11.98 -0.86 7.06
CA ARG A 245 -10.90 -1.34 6.19
C ARG A 245 -11.06 -2.81 5.85
N ASP A 246 -11.41 -3.62 6.84
CA ASP A 246 -11.52 -5.06 6.69
C ASP A 246 -12.63 -5.44 5.69
N ILE A 247 -13.79 -4.78 5.80
CA ILE A 247 -14.90 -4.95 4.85
C ILE A 247 -14.53 -4.39 3.47
N LEU A 248 -13.95 -3.18 3.40
CA LEU A 248 -13.65 -2.52 2.14
C LEU A 248 -12.60 -3.27 1.32
N PHE A 249 -11.51 -3.71 1.96
CA PHE A 249 -10.44 -4.45 1.27
C PHE A 249 -10.92 -5.83 0.83
N LEU A 250 -11.76 -6.49 1.63
CA LEU A 250 -12.42 -7.72 1.22
C LEU A 250 -13.31 -7.46 -0.01
N ALA A 251 -14.12 -6.40 0.00
CA ALA A 251 -14.96 -6.04 -1.14
C ALA A 251 -14.14 -5.78 -2.40
N PHE A 252 -13.05 -5.02 -2.32
CA PHE A 252 -12.15 -4.78 -3.46
C PHE A 252 -11.50 -6.07 -3.97
N THR A 253 -11.10 -6.96 -3.08
CA THR A 253 -10.46 -8.24 -3.43
C THR A 253 -11.44 -9.21 -4.08
N VAL A 254 -12.67 -9.31 -3.58
CA VAL A 254 -13.65 -10.30 -4.05
C VAL A 254 -14.49 -9.80 -5.22
N LEU A 255 -14.93 -8.54 -5.17
CA LEU A 255 -15.82 -7.95 -6.17
C LEU A 255 -15.05 -7.22 -7.26
N GLY A 256 -13.76 -6.94 -7.05
CA GLY A 256 -12.96 -6.11 -7.92
C GLY A 256 -13.19 -4.62 -7.64
N ARG A 257 -12.11 -3.85 -7.49
CA ARG A 257 -12.16 -2.42 -7.17
C ARG A 257 -13.07 -1.61 -8.11
N GLY A 258 -13.01 -1.89 -9.42
CA GLY A 258 -13.83 -1.19 -10.42
C GLY A 258 -15.34 -1.40 -10.28
N ASN A 259 -15.77 -2.39 -9.49
CA ASN A 259 -17.19 -2.68 -9.23
C ASN A 259 -17.71 -2.08 -7.92
N ILE A 260 -16.88 -1.33 -7.19
CA ILE A 260 -17.24 -0.71 -5.92
C ILE A 260 -17.11 0.80 -6.03
N ASP A 261 -18.24 1.49 -5.98
CA ASP A 261 -18.26 2.94 -5.75
C ASP A 261 -17.90 3.20 -4.28
N GLN A 262 -16.65 3.56 -4.05
CA GLN A 262 -16.14 3.82 -2.71
C GLN A 262 -16.84 5.00 -2.02
N GLY A 263 -17.31 6.00 -2.77
CA GLY A 263 -18.04 7.13 -2.19
C GLY A 263 -19.44 6.73 -1.71
N VAL A 264 -20.12 5.84 -2.43
CA VAL A 264 -21.37 5.22 -1.94
C VAL A 264 -21.08 4.36 -0.72
N PHE A 265 -20.03 3.53 -0.76
CA PHE A 265 -19.63 2.69 0.37
C PHE A 265 -19.41 3.51 1.64
N ASP A 266 -18.68 4.63 1.57
CA ASP A 266 -18.42 5.50 2.72
C ASP A 266 -19.71 6.05 3.34
N ARG A 267 -20.63 6.53 2.50
CA ARG A 267 -21.93 7.04 2.97
C ARG A 267 -22.74 5.94 3.64
N GLN A 268 -22.78 4.74 3.04
CA GLN A 268 -23.46 3.60 3.64
C GLN A 268 -22.82 3.18 4.97
N TYR A 269 -21.50 3.30 5.09
CA TYR A 269 -20.80 2.97 6.34
C TYR A 269 -21.16 3.98 7.43
N ILE A 270 -21.15 5.29 7.12
CA ILE A 270 -21.55 6.36 8.04
C ILE A 270 -23.02 6.16 8.49
N THR A 271 -23.94 6.00 7.56
CA THR A 271 -25.36 5.77 7.86
C THR A 271 -25.57 4.49 8.68
N ALA A 272 -24.81 3.43 8.38
CA ALA A 272 -24.84 2.21 9.16
C ALA A 272 -24.40 2.47 10.61
N LEU A 273 -23.27 3.16 10.83
CA LEU A 273 -22.81 3.51 12.18
C LEU A 273 -23.82 4.33 12.97
N GLU A 274 -24.45 5.34 12.34
CA GLU A 274 -25.48 6.18 12.98
C GLU A 274 -26.74 5.38 13.37
N SER A 275 -27.04 4.31 12.64
CA SER A 275 -28.19 3.43 12.93
C SER A 275 -27.94 2.43 14.06
N LEU A 276 -26.69 2.25 14.50
CA LEU A 276 -26.34 1.30 15.55
C LEU A 276 -26.53 1.93 16.94
N THR A 277 -27.27 1.24 17.80
CA THR A 277 -27.34 1.63 19.22
C THR A 277 -26.04 1.25 19.95
N GLU A 278 -25.67 1.98 21.02
CA GLU A 278 -24.41 1.77 21.77
C GLU A 278 -24.20 0.31 22.22
N HIS A 279 -25.29 -0.41 22.54
CA HIS A 279 -25.23 -1.79 23.02
C HIS A 279 -25.09 -2.84 21.91
N GLU A 280 -25.49 -2.52 20.68
CA GLU A 280 -25.48 -3.47 19.56
C GLU A 280 -24.14 -3.51 18.82
N GLY A 281 -23.37 -2.42 18.89
CA GLY A 281 -22.22 -2.22 18.01
C GLY A 281 -20.94 -2.96 18.44
N LYS A 282 -20.66 -3.07 19.75
CA LYS A 282 -19.32 -3.48 20.26
C LYS A 282 -18.15 -2.84 19.48
N LEU A 283 -18.37 -1.61 19.04
CA LEU A 283 -17.45 -0.84 18.21
C LEU A 283 -16.34 -0.28 19.07
N ARG A 284 -15.17 -0.11 18.46
CA ARG A 284 -13.98 0.51 19.05
C ARG A 284 -13.70 1.81 18.31
N SER A 285 -12.85 2.66 18.87
CA SER A 285 -12.46 3.94 18.23
C SER A 285 -11.89 3.75 16.81
N ILE A 286 -11.25 2.63 16.54
CA ILE A 286 -10.69 2.29 15.22
C ILE A 286 -11.74 2.00 14.14
N ASP A 287 -13.00 1.77 14.53
CA ASP A 287 -14.11 1.49 13.60
C ASP A 287 -14.82 2.75 13.15
N ALA A 288 -14.38 3.92 13.60
CA ALA A 288 -14.89 5.20 13.15
C ALA A 288 -14.80 5.31 11.62
N ALA A 289 -15.81 5.97 11.03
CA ALA A 289 -15.76 6.28 9.61
C ALA A 289 -14.57 7.21 9.29
N PRO A 290 -14.03 7.17 8.05
CA PRO A 290 -13.01 8.11 7.62
C PRO A 290 -13.46 9.57 7.83
N SER A 291 -12.57 10.41 8.35
CA SER A 291 -12.87 11.83 8.54
C SER A 291 -13.08 12.55 7.20
N ALA A 292 -13.74 13.71 7.22
CA ALA A 292 -13.88 14.53 6.01
C ALA A 292 -12.52 14.85 5.37
N MET A 293 -11.50 15.20 6.18
CA MET A 293 -10.15 15.46 5.69
C MET A 293 -9.53 14.22 5.05
N THR A 294 -9.69 13.05 5.67
CA THR A 294 -9.25 11.76 5.11
C THR A 294 -9.87 11.49 3.74
N LEU A 295 -11.18 11.76 3.58
CA LEU A 295 -11.86 11.61 2.29
C LEU A 295 -11.34 12.60 1.23
N TYR A 296 -11.03 13.85 1.62
CA TYR A 296 -10.40 14.82 0.72
C TYR A 296 -9.00 14.39 0.31
N CYS A 297 -8.12 14.01 1.25
CA CYS A 297 -6.76 13.54 0.92
C CYS A 297 -6.79 12.38 -0.07
N ARG A 298 -7.73 11.44 0.10
CA ARG A 298 -7.89 10.29 -0.80
C ARG A 298 -8.30 10.67 -2.23
N SER A 299 -8.94 11.82 -2.46
CA SER A 299 -9.40 12.23 -3.80
C SER A 299 -8.35 12.97 -4.62
N TYR A 300 -7.29 13.51 -3.99
CA TYR A 300 -6.26 14.29 -4.68
C TYR A 300 -5.24 13.43 -5.44
N PHE A 301 -5.04 12.18 -5.02
CA PHE A 301 -3.98 11.32 -5.55
C PHE A 301 -4.54 10.10 -6.29
N LYS A 302 -3.72 9.53 -7.18
CA LYS A 302 -3.96 8.23 -7.80
C LYS A 302 -4.25 7.18 -6.73
N GLN A 303 -5.18 6.30 -7.08
CA GLN A 303 -5.64 5.22 -6.21
C GLN A 303 -4.54 4.19 -5.94
N LEU A 304 -4.46 3.72 -4.71
CA LEU A 304 -3.50 2.69 -4.25
C LEU A 304 -4.02 1.27 -4.50
N ASN A 305 -3.16 0.30 -4.75
CA ASN A 305 -3.55 -1.10 -5.01
C ASN A 305 -3.74 -1.92 -3.72
N ILE A 306 -4.56 -2.99 -3.77
CA ILE A 306 -4.83 -3.97 -2.69
C ILE A 306 -4.46 -5.38 -3.16
#